data_AF-Q2NR75-F1
#
_entry.id   AF-Q2NR75-F1
#
_cell.length_a   1.000
_cell.length_b   1.000
_cell.length_c   1.000
_cell.angle_alpha   90.00
_cell.angle_beta   90.00
_cell.angle_gamma   90.00
#
_symmetry.space_group_name_H-M   'P 1'
#
loop_
_entity.id
_entity.type
_entity.pdbx_description
1 polymer ?
#
loop_
_entity_poly.entity_id
_entity_poly.type
_entity_poly.pdbx_seq_one_letter_code
_entity_poly.pdbx_strand_id
1 'polypeptide(L)'
;MMSVVPLDSVMFDPLTWIHPSRFALPASLDGIAQRSIVNDMLISLYGLSLERPALPTHSLPRQFVEAWHLLPQIALLMACQRHRASLAKGGYGASLPDWLRQFAALSLVSSRSSPGETIPPPAQLLAWGKYELLAFAGSLPRGLRQRLDLLFPPEEGRDDLSRLSLPPPCRLLLKLAFQHAKRHPATPDTADLRRYIDQT
;
A
#
# COMPACT_ATOMS: atom_id res chain seq x y z
N MET A 1 14.98 -2.93 14.40
CA MET A 1 15.29 -1.51 14.13
C MET A 1 14.37 -1.07 13.01
N MET A 2 13.34 -0.24 13.27
CA MET A 2 12.45 0.24 12.21
C MET A 2 13.28 1.16 11.31
N SER A 3 13.56 0.76 10.06
CA SER A 3 14.22 1.66 9.11
C SER A 3 13.23 2.77 8.76
N VAL A 4 13.39 3.93 9.39
CA VAL A 4 12.72 5.14 8.93
C VAL A 4 13.23 5.39 7.52
N VAL A 5 12.34 5.33 6.52
CA VAL A 5 12.72 5.70 5.16
C VAL A 5 13.04 7.19 5.18
N PRO A 6 14.27 7.60 4.84
CA PRO A 6 14.57 9.01 4.72
C PRO A 6 13.68 9.61 3.63
N LEU A 7 13.18 10.83 3.83
CA LEU A 7 12.41 11.56 2.80
C LEU A 7 13.13 11.55 1.44
N ASP A 8 14.47 11.59 1.45
CA ASP A 8 15.27 11.52 0.24
C ASP A 8 15.11 10.21 -0.53
N SER A 9 14.96 9.06 0.14
CA SER A 9 14.70 7.78 -0.55
C SER A 9 13.31 7.77 -1.20
N VAL A 10 12.30 8.32 -0.50
CA VAL A 10 10.96 8.48 -1.09
C VAL A 10 11.00 9.40 -2.31
N MET A 11 11.75 10.50 -2.23
CA MET A 11 11.75 11.53 -3.26
C MET A 11 12.64 11.19 -4.46
N PHE A 12 13.79 10.58 -4.24
CA PHE A 12 14.87 10.47 -5.24
C PHE A 12 15.31 9.02 -5.53
N ASP A 13 14.78 8.02 -4.83
CA ASP A 13 15.15 6.61 -5.03
C ASP A 13 13.94 5.71 -5.34
N PRO A 14 13.18 5.98 -6.42
CA PRO A 14 11.99 5.20 -6.78
C PRO A 14 12.24 3.70 -6.94
N LEU A 15 13.44 3.27 -7.34
CA LEU A 15 13.78 1.85 -7.45
C LEU A 15 13.64 1.08 -6.14
N THR A 16 13.71 1.73 -4.99
CA THR A 16 13.56 1.06 -3.68
C THR A 16 12.12 0.78 -3.29
N TRP A 17 11.14 1.41 -3.95
CA TRP A 17 9.74 1.31 -3.54
C TRP A 17 8.73 1.14 -4.67
N ILE A 18 9.09 1.44 -5.92
CA ILE A 18 8.19 1.26 -7.06
C ILE A 18 7.78 -0.22 -7.16
N HIS A 19 6.49 -0.45 -7.43
CA HIS A 19 6.00 -1.82 -7.54
C HIS A 19 6.67 -2.56 -8.70
N PRO A 20 7.13 -3.82 -8.53
CA PRO A 20 7.81 -4.57 -9.58
C PRO A 20 7.00 -4.73 -10.88
N SER A 21 5.67 -4.85 -10.79
CA SER A 21 4.79 -4.88 -11.97
C SER A 21 4.73 -3.57 -12.75
N ARG A 22 5.21 -2.46 -12.18
CA ARG A 22 5.38 -1.18 -12.90
C ARG A 22 6.77 -1.06 -13.49
N PHE A 23 7.78 -1.47 -12.73
CA PHE A 23 9.16 -1.48 -13.18
C PHE A 23 9.96 -2.52 -12.40
N ALA A 24 10.59 -3.44 -13.13
CA ALA A 24 11.57 -4.37 -12.58
C ALA A 24 12.94 -4.04 -13.17
N LEU A 25 13.92 -3.76 -12.31
CA LEU A 25 15.28 -3.45 -12.73
C LEU A 25 15.94 -4.71 -13.31
N PRO A 26 16.42 -4.69 -14.56
CA PRO A 26 17.20 -5.80 -15.10
C PRO A 26 18.49 -5.98 -14.29
N ALA A 27 18.89 -7.22 -14.01
CA ALA A 27 20.10 -7.52 -13.22
C ALA A 27 21.39 -6.92 -13.82
N SER A 28 21.43 -6.71 -15.14
CA SER A 28 22.55 -6.05 -15.83
C SER A 28 22.70 -4.56 -15.48
N LEU A 29 21.70 -3.94 -14.84
CA LEU A 29 21.66 -2.53 -14.48
C LEU A 29 21.69 -2.29 -12.96
N ASP A 30 22.07 -3.28 -12.14
CA ASP A 30 22.04 -3.18 -10.67
C ASP A 30 23.28 -2.50 -10.04
N GLY A 31 24.13 -1.88 -10.85
CA GLY A 31 25.24 -1.07 -10.35
C GLY A 31 24.77 0.28 -9.78
N ILE A 32 25.51 0.84 -8.81
CA ILE A 32 25.12 2.08 -8.09
C ILE A 32 24.88 3.26 -9.05
N ALA A 33 25.77 3.46 -10.03
CA ALA A 33 25.65 4.54 -11.00
C ALA A 33 24.44 4.33 -11.94
N GLN A 34 24.22 3.09 -12.40
CA GLN A 34 23.09 2.72 -13.23
C GLN A 34 21.77 2.95 -12.49
N ARG A 35 21.69 2.54 -11.22
CA ARG A 35 20.52 2.77 -10.37
C ARG A 35 20.20 4.26 -10.22
N SER A 36 21.21 5.11 -10.02
CA SER A 36 21.00 6.57 -9.98
C SER A 36 20.40 7.10 -11.27
N ILE A 37 20.95 6.71 -12.42
CA ILE A 37 20.43 7.12 -13.74
C ILE A 37 19.00 6.62 -13.94
N VAL A 38 18.71 5.36 -13.57
CA VAL A 38 17.36 4.80 -13.67
C VAL A 38 16.37 5.50 -12.73
N ASN A 39 16.79 5.86 -11.52
CA ASN A 39 15.97 6.67 -10.61
C ASN A 39 15.58 8.02 -11.24
N ASP A 40 16.54 8.73 -11.84
CA ASP A 40 16.29 9.99 -12.55
C ASP A 40 15.36 9.80 -13.76
N MET A 41 15.56 8.72 -14.52
CA MET A 41 14.68 8.35 -15.64
C MET A 41 13.24 8.08 -15.16
N LEU A 42 13.04 7.36 -14.06
CA LEU A 42 11.71 7.09 -13.50
C LEU A 42 11.04 8.38 -13.02
N ILE A 43 11.78 9.26 -12.34
CA ILE A 43 11.29 10.57 -11.91
C ILE A 43 10.80 11.39 -13.12
N SER A 44 11.60 11.41 -14.19
CA SER A 44 11.26 12.11 -15.43
C SER A 44 10.03 11.50 -16.11
N LEU A 45 10.03 10.16 -16.29
CA LEU A 45 8.96 9.41 -16.95
C LEU A 45 7.59 9.65 -16.31
N TYR A 46 7.52 9.65 -14.97
CA TYR A 46 6.28 9.85 -14.22
C TYR A 46 5.99 11.33 -13.89
N GLY A 47 6.83 12.28 -14.34
CA GLY A 47 6.66 13.70 -14.04
C GLY A 47 6.61 14.00 -12.53
N LEU A 48 7.43 13.29 -11.75
CA LEU A 48 7.43 13.39 -10.30
C LEU A 48 8.02 14.72 -9.84
N SER A 49 7.31 15.45 -8.97
CA SER A 49 7.83 16.68 -8.40
C SER A 49 9.08 16.40 -7.56
N LEU A 50 10.11 17.24 -7.76
CA LEU A 50 11.34 17.29 -6.97
C LEU A 50 11.24 18.25 -5.76
N GLU A 51 10.13 18.98 -5.65
CA GLU A 51 9.89 19.91 -4.54
C GLU A 51 9.87 19.14 -3.22
N ARG A 52 10.76 19.53 -2.29
CA ARG A 52 10.83 18.91 -0.97
C ARG A 52 9.67 19.40 -0.09
N PRO A 53 8.76 18.51 0.33
CA PRO A 53 7.66 18.93 1.18
C PRO A 53 8.14 19.23 2.61
N ALA A 54 7.57 20.27 3.22
CA ALA A 54 7.68 20.45 4.65
C ALA A 54 6.85 19.36 5.36
N LEU A 55 7.48 18.65 6.31
CA LEU A 55 6.84 17.57 7.08
C LEU A 55 6.79 17.94 8.57
N PRO A 56 5.72 18.61 9.04
CA PRO A 56 5.58 18.92 10.46
C PRO A 56 5.63 17.65 11.32
N THR A 57 6.09 17.79 12.56
CA THR A 57 6.13 16.70 13.52
C THR A 57 4.73 16.15 13.76
N HIS A 58 4.59 14.82 13.86
CA HIS A 58 3.32 14.11 14.03
C HIS A 58 2.26 14.32 12.92
N SER A 59 2.62 14.93 11.80
CA SER A 59 1.71 15.11 10.67
C SER A 59 1.43 13.82 9.90
N LEU A 60 0.30 13.76 9.19
CA LEU A 60 -0.04 12.62 8.34
C LEU A 60 1.01 12.39 7.22
N PRO A 61 1.49 13.43 6.49
CA PRO A 61 2.55 13.25 5.50
C PRO A 61 3.82 12.62 6.08
N ARG A 62 4.22 13.01 7.31
CA ARG A 62 5.35 12.41 8.00
C ARG A 62 5.13 10.93 8.29
N GLN A 63 3.94 10.55 8.75
CA GLN A 63 3.60 9.14 9.00
C GLN A 63 3.64 8.30 7.73
N PHE A 64 3.20 8.85 6.59
CA PHE A 64 3.30 8.20 5.29
C PHE A 64 4.76 7.95 4.89
N VAL A 65 5.62 8.96 5.01
CA VAL A 65 7.05 8.85 4.67
C VAL A 65 7.74 7.82 5.57
N GLU A 66 7.52 7.88 6.88
CA GLU A 66 8.13 6.94 7.84
C GLU A 66 7.76 5.48 7.57
N ALA A 67 6.57 5.24 7.02
CA ALA A 67 6.07 3.90 6.74
C ALA A 67 5.95 3.66 5.23
N TRP A 68 6.72 4.36 4.39
CA TRP A 68 6.52 4.38 2.94
C TRP A 68 6.47 2.98 2.32
N HIS A 69 7.47 2.15 2.64
CA HIS A 69 7.48 0.76 2.19
C HIS A 69 6.36 -0.08 2.82
N LEU A 70 5.81 0.28 3.97
CA LEU A 70 4.71 -0.45 4.60
C LEU A 70 3.33 -0.04 4.08
N LEU A 71 3.22 0.98 3.22
CA LEU A 71 1.93 1.48 2.74
C LEU A 71 1.09 0.43 2.00
N PRO A 72 1.65 -0.46 1.15
CA PRO A 72 0.89 -1.59 0.59
C PRO A 72 0.38 -2.56 1.66
N GLN A 73 1.19 -2.84 2.69
CA GLN A 73 0.78 -3.65 3.83
C GLN A 73 -0.38 -3.00 4.61
N ILE A 74 -0.27 -1.69 4.84
CA ILE A 74 -1.30 -0.89 5.52
C ILE A 74 -2.61 -0.89 4.72
N ALA A 75 -2.53 -0.70 3.40
CA ALA A 75 -3.68 -0.80 2.51
C ALA A 75 -4.39 -2.16 2.66
N LEU A 76 -3.64 -3.26 2.66
CA LEU A 76 -4.20 -4.60 2.82
C LEU A 76 -4.84 -4.81 4.20
N LEU A 77 -4.23 -4.31 5.29
CA LEU A 77 -4.82 -4.34 6.63
C LEU A 77 -6.17 -3.62 6.67
N MET A 78 -6.26 -2.44 6.05
CA MET A 78 -7.48 -1.66 5.99
C MET A 78 -8.57 -2.40 5.22
N ALA A 79 -8.24 -2.98 4.06
CA ALA A 79 -9.16 -3.79 3.27
C ALA A 79 -9.66 -5.03 4.03
N CYS A 80 -8.75 -5.81 4.61
CA CYS A 80 -9.12 -7.00 5.38
C CYS A 80 -10.04 -6.65 6.56
N GLN A 81 -9.78 -5.53 7.24
CA GLN A 81 -10.61 -5.10 8.36
C GLN A 81 -12.01 -4.69 7.93
N ARG A 82 -12.16 -4.04 6.77
CA ARG A 82 -13.47 -3.66 6.23
C ARG A 82 -14.27 -4.82 5.68
N HIS A 83 -13.60 -5.84 5.15
CA HIS A 83 -14.24 -6.99 4.53
C HIS A 83 -14.16 -8.26 5.40
N ARG A 84 -13.87 -8.12 6.70
CA ARG A 84 -13.67 -9.23 7.64
C ARG A 84 -14.84 -10.22 7.70
N ALA A 85 -16.08 -9.75 7.57
CA ALA A 85 -17.26 -10.63 7.53
C ALA A 85 -17.32 -11.47 6.26
N SER A 86 -16.99 -10.90 5.10
CA SER A 86 -16.89 -11.64 3.84
C SER A 86 -15.73 -12.65 3.87
N LEU A 87 -14.58 -12.25 4.45
CA LEU A 87 -13.43 -13.14 4.66
C LEU A 87 -13.73 -14.30 5.63
N ALA A 88 -14.49 -14.03 6.70
CA ALA A 88 -14.89 -15.06 7.68
C ALA A 88 -15.89 -16.06 7.08
N LYS A 89 -16.90 -15.57 6.34
CA LYS A 89 -17.90 -16.42 5.66
C LYS A 89 -17.26 -17.36 4.63
N GLY A 90 -16.18 -16.90 3.99
CA GLY A 90 -15.46 -17.65 2.96
C GLY A 90 -14.42 -18.66 3.44
N GLY A 91 -14.20 -18.80 4.76
CA GLY A 91 -13.16 -19.67 5.31
C GLY A 91 -11.71 -19.21 5.07
N TYR A 92 -11.49 -18.17 4.26
CA TYR A 92 -10.17 -17.62 3.93
C TYR A 92 -9.47 -16.91 5.09
N GLY A 93 -10.17 -16.63 6.19
CA GLY A 93 -9.52 -16.17 7.42
C GLY A 93 -8.34 -17.07 7.83
N ALA A 94 -8.44 -18.39 7.56
CA ALA A 94 -7.40 -19.37 7.87
C ALA A 94 -6.24 -19.42 6.85
N SER A 95 -6.41 -18.92 5.62
CA SER A 95 -5.33 -18.84 4.62
C SER A 95 -4.59 -17.50 4.65
N LEU A 96 -5.14 -16.48 5.32
CA LEU A 96 -4.43 -15.23 5.56
C LEU A 96 -3.15 -15.46 6.38
N PRO A 97 -2.03 -14.80 6.03
CA PRO A 97 -0.88 -14.66 6.91
C PRO A 97 -1.30 -14.23 8.33
N ASP A 98 -0.61 -14.75 9.35
CA ASP A 98 -1.00 -14.56 10.75
C ASP A 98 -1.14 -13.08 11.15
N TRP A 99 -0.25 -12.22 10.64
CA TRP A 99 -0.30 -10.79 10.92
C TRP A 99 -1.55 -10.11 10.32
N LEU A 100 -2.04 -10.57 9.16
CA LEU A 100 -3.30 -10.09 8.58
C LEU A 100 -4.50 -10.61 9.36
N ARG A 101 -4.47 -11.91 9.69
CA ARG A 101 -5.53 -12.59 10.43
C ARG A 101 -5.75 -11.95 11.79
N GLN A 102 -4.67 -11.70 12.54
CA GLN A 102 -4.72 -11.08 13.86
C GLN A 102 -5.37 -9.70 13.81
N PHE A 103 -5.00 -8.86 12.82
CA PHE A 103 -5.60 -7.54 12.67
C PHE A 103 -7.08 -7.61 12.25
N ALA A 104 -7.40 -8.46 11.26
CA ALA A 104 -8.76 -8.61 10.73
C ALA A 104 -9.76 -9.18 11.76
N ALA A 105 -9.27 -9.92 12.75
CA ALA A 105 -10.08 -10.46 13.84
C ALA A 105 -10.53 -9.40 14.86
N LEU A 106 -9.89 -8.22 14.87
CA LEU A 106 -10.25 -7.14 15.78
C LEU A 106 -11.59 -6.50 15.39
N SER A 107 -12.34 -6.02 16.38
CA SER A 107 -13.60 -5.30 16.16
C SER A 107 -13.38 -3.78 16.08
N LEU A 108 -12.63 -3.31 15.07
CA LEU A 108 -12.23 -1.89 14.96
C LEU A 108 -13.25 -1.00 14.24
N VAL A 109 -13.90 -1.55 13.22
CA VAL A 109 -14.89 -0.85 12.39
C VAL A 109 -15.98 -1.83 11.95
N SER A 110 -17.14 -1.29 11.56
CA SER A 110 -18.22 -2.07 10.97
C SER A 110 -17.72 -2.80 9.72
N SER A 111 -17.92 -4.12 9.69
CA SER A 111 -17.60 -4.91 8.51
C SER A 111 -18.66 -4.67 7.43
N ARG A 112 -18.21 -4.57 6.19
CA ARG A 112 -19.05 -4.74 5.03
C ARG A 112 -19.27 -6.23 4.81
N SER A 113 -20.48 -6.56 4.39
CA SER A 113 -20.77 -7.77 3.65
C SER A 113 -21.91 -7.43 2.71
N SER A 114 -21.69 -7.45 1.40
CA SER A 114 -22.82 -7.42 0.47
C SER A 114 -23.41 -8.83 0.36
N PRO A 115 -24.76 -8.98 0.33
CA PRO A 115 -25.37 -10.26 -0.04
C PRO A 115 -24.87 -10.66 -1.43
N GLY A 116 -24.22 -11.82 -1.55
CA GLY A 116 -23.69 -12.32 -2.84
C GLY A 116 -22.28 -11.86 -3.21
N GLU A 117 -21.57 -11.15 -2.33
CA GLU A 117 -20.16 -10.80 -2.54
C GLU A 117 -19.30 -12.07 -2.52
N THR A 118 -18.83 -12.50 -3.69
CA THR A 118 -17.78 -13.50 -3.82
C THR A 118 -16.51 -12.97 -3.17
N ILE A 119 -15.72 -13.88 -2.60
CA ILE A 119 -14.49 -13.51 -1.89
C ILE A 119 -13.54 -12.85 -2.91
N PRO A 120 -13.05 -11.62 -2.65
CA PRO A 120 -12.10 -10.96 -3.54
C PRO A 120 -10.76 -11.70 -3.54
N PRO A 121 -10.11 -11.91 -4.70
CA PRO A 121 -8.73 -12.37 -4.74
C PRO A 121 -7.81 -11.36 -4.01
N PRO A 122 -6.64 -11.79 -3.51
CA PRO A 122 -5.66 -10.92 -2.86
C PRO A 122 -5.35 -9.62 -3.62
N ALA A 123 -5.22 -9.68 -4.95
CA ALA A 123 -5.02 -8.51 -5.80
C ALA A 123 -6.18 -7.50 -5.70
N GLN A 124 -7.43 -7.99 -5.65
CA GLN A 124 -8.61 -7.14 -5.50
C GLN A 124 -8.71 -6.54 -4.09
N LEU A 125 -8.34 -7.28 -3.04
CA LEU A 125 -8.23 -6.74 -1.68
C LEU A 125 -7.19 -5.61 -1.61
N LEU A 126 -6.03 -5.79 -2.25
CA LEU A 126 -4.99 -4.76 -2.32
C LEU A 126 -5.49 -3.54 -3.08
N ALA A 127 -6.19 -3.71 -4.20
CA ALA A 127 -6.80 -2.61 -4.94
C ALA A 127 -7.80 -1.82 -4.08
N TRP A 128 -8.69 -2.50 -3.34
CA TRP A 128 -9.62 -1.83 -2.42
C TRP A 128 -8.89 -1.06 -1.32
N GLY A 129 -7.86 -1.67 -0.72
CA GLY A 129 -7.01 -1.04 0.28
C GLY A 129 -6.29 0.19 -0.25
N LYS A 130 -5.78 0.10 -1.48
CA LYS A 130 -5.15 1.21 -2.20
C LYS A 130 -6.11 2.39 -2.35
N TYR A 131 -7.34 2.16 -2.81
CA TYR A 131 -8.33 3.24 -2.95
C TYR A 131 -8.66 3.90 -1.61
N GLU A 132 -8.75 3.11 -0.54
CA GLU A 132 -8.96 3.66 0.79
C GLU A 132 -7.77 4.50 1.26
N LEU A 133 -6.54 4.05 0.99
CA LEU A 133 -5.34 4.81 1.30
C LEU A 133 -5.24 6.10 0.46
N LEU A 134 -5.58 6.03 -0.83
CA LEU A 134 -5.62 7.16 -1.76
C LEU A 134 -6.70 8.19 -1.39
N ALA A 135 -7.75 7.81 -0.65
CA ALA A 135 -8.72 8.76 -0.12
C ALA A 135 -8.08 9.79 0.85
N PHE A 136 -6.91 9.49 1.43
CA PHE A 136 -6.13 10.43 2.25
C PHE A 136 -5.16 11.29 1.42
N ALA A 137 -5.00 11.02 0.12
CA ALA A 137 -3.98 11.64 -0.71
C ALA A 137 -4.19 13.15 -0.91
N GLY A 138 -5.43 13.65 -0.75
CA GLY A 138 -5.73 15.08 -0.74
C GLY A 138 -5.05 15.85 0.40
N SER A 139 -4.74 15.19 1.51
CA SER A 139 -3.98 15.76 2.64
C SER A 139 -2.46 15.64 2.49
N LEU A 140 -1.98 15.01 1.42
CA LEU A 140 -0.55 14.85 1.15
C LEU A 140 -0.04 15.97 0.23
N PRO A 141 1.20 16.45 0.43
CA PRO A 141 1.91 17.28 -0.52
C PRO A 141 1.98 16.62 -1.91
N ARG A 142 2.03 17.45 -2.97
CA ARG A 142 2.02 17.00 -4.36
C ARG A 142 3.05 15.89 -4.64
N GLY A 143 4.29 16.09 -4.20
CA GLY A 143 5.38 15.12 -4.43
C GLY A 143 5.09 13.72 -3.87
N LEU A 144 4.51 13.64 -2.67
CA LEU A 144 4.14 12.36 -2.07
C LEU A 144 2.90 11.76 -2.75
N ARG A 145 1.91 12.59 -3.06
CA ARG A 145 0.69 12.16 -3.76
C ARG A 145 0.99 11.48 -5.09
N GLN A 146 1.88 12.05 -5.89
CA GLN A 146 2.25 11.49 -7.20
C GLN A 146 2.92 10.11 -7.10
N ARG A 147 3.62 9.84 -5.99
CA ARG A 147 4.37 8.60 -5.77
C ARG A 147 3.52 7.50 -5.12
N LEU A 148 2.45 7.87 -4.43
CA LEU A 148 1.62 6.93 -3.66
C LEU A 148 1.01 5.82 -4.53
N ASP A 149 0.52 6.16 -5.74
CA ASP A 149 -0.08 5.19 -6.66
C ASP A 149 0.95 4.16 -7.19
N LEU A 150 2.22 4.59 -7.30
CA LEU A 150 3.32 3.80 -7.86
C LEU A 150 3.81 2.68 -6.94
N LEU A 151 3.37 2.67 -5.68
CA LEU A 151 3.62 1.60 -4.70
C LEU A 151 2.79 0.34 -4.96
N PHE A 152 1.75 0.45 -5.79
CA PHE A 152 0.80 -0.61 -6.06
C PHE A 152 0.95 -1.13 -7.50
N PRO A 153 0.47 -2.33 -7.83
CA PRO A 153 0.41 -2.78 -9.22
C PRO A 153 -0.43 -1.79 -10.08
N PRO A 154 -0.20 -1.76 -11.40
CA PRO A 154 -1.08 -1.03 -12.31
C PRO A 154 -2.52 -1.58 -12.19
N GLU A 155 -3.52 -0.70 -12.31
CA GLU A 155 -4.93 -1.12 -12.30
C GLU A 155 -5.24 -1.86 -13.61
N GLU A 156 -5.38 -3.18 -13.54
CA GLU A 156 -5.97 -3.98 -14.61
C GLU A 156 -7.48 -4.06 -14.38
N GLY A 157 -8.30 -3.59 -15.32
CA GLY A 157 -9.76 -3.72 -15.25
C GLY A 157 -10.48 -2.73 -14.32
N ARG A 158 -10.57 -1.45 -14.74
CA ARG A 158 -11.37 -0.40 -14.08
C ARG A 158 -12.86 -0.72 -13.91
N ASP A 159 -13.39 -1.72 -14.63
CA ASP A 159 -14.84 -1.90 -14.77
C ASP A 159 -15.52 -2.38 -13.49
N ASP A 160 -14.86 -3.19 -12.65
CA ASP A 160 -15.46 -3.70 -11.40
C ASP A 160 -15.48 -2.68 -10.26
N LEU A 161 -14.56 -1.71 -10.28
CA LEU A 161 -14.41 -0.71 -9.21
C LEU A 161 -15.48 0.38 -9.25
N SER A 162 -16.04 0.65 -10.43
CA SER A 162 -17.12 1.61 -10.65
C SER A 162 -18.41 1.26 -9.90
N ARG A 163 -18.58 -0.01 -9.53
CA ARG A 163 -19.77 -0.54 -8.83
C ARG A 163 -19.63 -0.53 -7.31
N LEU A 164 -18.42 -0.26 -6.80
CA LEU A 164 -18.14 -0.26 -5.37
C LEU A 164 -18.32 1.12 -4.79
N SER A 165 -19.36 1.29 -3.96
CA SER A 165 -19.44 2.45 -3.06
C SER A 165 -18.24 2.38 -2.11
N LEU A 166 -17.19 3.16 -2.39
CA LEU A 166 -16.04 3.26 -1.51
C LEU A 166 -16.48 3.95 -0.21
N PRO A 167 -16.22 3.35 0.96
CA PRO A 167 -16.64 3.93 2.20
C PRO A 167 -15.80 5.17 2.53
N PRO A 168 -16.32 6.09 3.37
CA PRO A 168 -15.55 7.27 3.74
C PRO A 168 -14.25 6.86 4.45
N PRO A 169 -13.14 7.60 4.21
CA PRO A 169 -11.85 7.31 4.81
C PRO A 169 -11.95 7.32 6.34
N CYS A 170 -11.49 6.26 6.99
CA CYS A 170 -11.53 6.13 8.45
C CYS A 170 -10.14 6.41 9.05
N ARG A 171 -9.95 7.59 9.65
CA ARG A 171 -8.67 7.98 10.27
C ARG A 171 -8.24 7.05 11.40
N LEU A 172 -9.19 6.53 12.20
CA LEU A 172 -8.89 5.59 13.27
C LEU A 172 -8.32 4.28 12.71
N LEU A 173 -8.97 3.73 11.68
CA LEU A 173 -8.51 2.52 11.00
C LEU A 173 -7.10 2.71 10.42
N LEU A 174 -6.86 3.84 9.73
CA LEU A 174 -5.55 4.17 9.20
C LEU A 174 -4.48 4.21 10.30
N LYS A 175 -4.77 4.90 11.41
CA LYS A 175 -3.84 5.00 12.56
C LYS A 175 -3.51 3.63 13.15
N LEU A 176 -4.52 2.76 13.33
CA LEU A 176 -4.33 1.43 13.88
C LEU A 176 -3.57 0.51 12.90
N ALA A 177 -3.83 0.63 11.60
CA ALA A 177 -3.10 -0.09 10.57
C ALA A 177 -1.61 0.33 10.54
N PHE A 178 -1.30 1.63 10.64
CA PHE A 178 0.07 2.12 10.82
C PHE A 178 0.77 1.49 12.04
N GLN A 179 0.10 1.49 13.20
CA GLN A 179 0.65 0.92 14.43
C GLN A 179 0.90 -0.58 14.31
N HIS A 180 -0.04 -1.30 13.70
CA HIS A 180 0.05 -2.74 13.51
C HIS A 180 1.16 -3.11 12.52
N ALA A 181 1.22 -2.45 11.36
CA ALA A 181 2.27 -2.68 10.36
C ALA A 181 3.67 -2.38 10.91
N LYS A 182 3.82 -1.33 11.74
CA LYS A 182 5.08 -1.05 12.44
C LYS A 182 5.47 -2.21 13.39
N ARG A 183 4.52 -2.80 14.13
CA ARG A 183 4.78 -3.92 15.05
C ARG A 183 5.03 -5.26 14.33
N HIS A 184 4.45 -5.45 13.16
CA HIS A 184 4.56 -6.65 12.33
C HIS A 184 5.03 -6.27 10.93
N PRO A 185 6.28 -5.81 10.75
CA PRO A 185 6.74 -5.31 9.47
C PRO A 185 6.81 -6.45 8.45
N ALA A 186 5.97 -6.39 7.43
CA ALA A 186 6.06 -7.20 6.22
C ALA A 186 6.17 -6.24 5.05
N THR A 187 7.35 -6.13 4.43
CA THR A 187 7.55 -5.25 3.28
C THR A 187 6.81 -5.83 2.05
N PRO A 188 6.39 -4.99 1.09
CA PRO A 188 5.76 -5.40 -0.17
C PRO A 188 6.57 -6.44 -0.95
N ASP A 189 7.90 -6.45 -0.77
CA ASP A 189 8.81 -7.42 -1.38
C ASP A 189 9.17 -8.60 -0.46
N THR A 190 8.56 -8.70 0.73
CA THR A 190 8.67 -9.96 1.49
C THR A 190 8.06 -11.09 0.66
N ALA A 191 8.78 -12.20 0.58
CA ALA A 191 8.31 -13.39 -0.12
C ALA A 191 6.89 -13.80 0.34
N ASP A 192 6.51 -13.53 1.59
CA ASP A 192 5.18 -13.85 2.11
C ASP A 192 4.07 -12.91 1.61
N LEU A 193 4.31 -11.59 1.57
CA LEU A 193 3.33 -10.64 1.02
C LEU A 193 3.21 -10.81 -0.50
N ARG A 194 4.34 -11.05 -1.17
CA ARG A 194 4.38 -11.34 -2.60
C ARG A 194 3.71 -12.66 -2.94
N ARG A 195 4.00 -13.75 -2.23
CA ARG A 195 3.28 -15.02 -2.40
C ARG A 195 1.78 -14.86 -2.18
N TYR A 196 1.35 -14.05 -1.21
CA TYR A 196 -0.07 -13.83 -0.99
C TYR A 196 -0.72 -13.06 -2.14
N ILE A 197 -0.06 -12.03 -2.68
CA ILE A 197 -0.57 -11.24 -3.82
C ILE A 197 -0.54 -12.07 -5.13
N ASP A 198 0.51 -12.86 -5.35
CA ASP A 198 0.76 -13.63 -6.58
C ASP A 198 0.07 -15.02 -6.60
N GLN A 199 -0.63 -15.42 -5.54
CA GLN A 199 -1.32 -16.73 -5.42
C GLN A 199 -2.64 -16.85 -6.23
N THR A 200 -2.86 -15.99 -7.23
CA THR A 200 -4.04 -16.02 -8.10
C THR A 200 -3.65 -16.00 -9.57
#